data_AF-A0A503KYW3-F1
#
_entry.id   AF-A0A503KYW3-F1
#
_cell.length_a   1.000
_cell.length_b   1.000
_cell.length_c   1.000
_cell.angle_alpha   90.00
_cell.angle_beta   90.00
_cell.angle_gamma   90.00
#
_symmetry.space_group_name_H-M   'P 1'
#
loop_
_entity.id
_entity.type
_entity.pdbx_description
1 polymer ?
#
loop_
_entity_poly.entity_id
_entity_poly.type
_entity_poly.pdbx_seq_one_letter_code
_entity_poly.pdbx_strand_id
1 'polypeptide(L)'
;MSILVRKINDVWQEWHGSSIVTQMVGTYTAVYGDGRQVETTCDPYPVEIQMNGDSLRGFYDQGLWTIEEVEAVGGRIAMPFEVPEGKQPVGSPYYVETDGVVQQTNEVEDIPPVPEPPTVEAKVAAMLAGYDLSVSELKSALGLGV
;
A
#
# COMPACT_ATOMS: atom_id res chain seq x y z
N MET A 1 -6.22 3.16 -5.86
CA MET A 1 -5.28 4.15 -5.31
C MET A 1 -3.90 3.68 -5.69
N SER A 2 -3.15 4.51 -6.41
CA SER A 2 -1.85 4.11 -6.96
C SER A 2 -0.77 4.06 -5.88
N ILE A 3 0.29 3.28 -6.10
CA ILE A 3 1.43 3.21 -5.18
C ILE A 3 2.57 4.01 -5.81
N LEU A 4 2.78 5.24 -5.33
CA LEU A 4 3.89 6.07 -5.78
C LEU A 4 5.16 5.68 -5.03
N VAL A 5 6.21 5.34 -5.77
CA VAL A 5 7.52 5.02 -5.23
C VAL A 5 8.59 5.91 -5.84
N ARG A 6 9.70 6.08 -5.12
CA ARG A 6 10.91 6.74 -5.60
C ARG A 6 12.14 5.97 -5.15
N LYS A 7 13.25 6.15 -5.86
CA LYS A 7 14.52 5.55 -5.48
C LYS A 7 15.19 6.39 -4.39
N ILE A 8 15.46 5.80 -3.23
CA ILE A 8 16.18 6.42 -2.11
C ILE A 8 17.32 5.47 -1.74
N ASN A 9 18.57 5.95 -1.84
CA ASN A 9 19.78 5.13 -1.61
C ASN A 9 19.75 3.82 -2.43
N ASP A 10 19.42 3.93 -3.71
CA ASP A 10 19.27 2.80 -4.64
C ASP A 10 18.18 1.76 -4.32
N VAL A 11 17.31 2.04 -3.34
CA VAL A 11 16.17 1.19 -3.00
C VAL A 11 14.86 1.89 -3.34
N TRP A 12 13.94 1.18 -3.99
CA TRP A 12 12.58 1.66 -4.22
C TRP A 12 11.81 1.71 -2.91
N GLN A 13 11.31 2.88 -2.56
CA GLN A 13 10.52 3.11 -1.34
C GLN A 13 9.30 3.95 -1.69
N GLU A 14 8.21 3.75 -0.96
CA GLU A 14 7.03 4.60 -1.12
C GLU A 14 7.40 6.06 -0.88
N TRP A 15 6.96 6.92 -1.79
CA TRP A 15 7.20 8.34 -1.67
C TRP A 15 6.05 8.99 -0.89
N HIS A 16 6.29 9.14 0.39
CA HIS A 16 5.44 9.91 1.30
C HIS A 16 6.07 11.27 1.59
N GLY A 17 5.24 12.31 1.70
CA GLY A 17 5.71 13.63 2.11
C GLY A 17 6.59 14.38 1.11
N SER A 18 7.25 15.44 1.59
CA SER A 18 7.95 16.39 0.73
C SER A 18 9.39 15.99 0.42
N SER A 19 9.82 16.21 -0.81
CA SER A 19 11.19 16.01 -1.26
C SER A 19 11.57 17.01 -2.34
N ILE A 20 12.86 17.35 -2.42
CA ILE A 20 13.38 18.14 -3.54
C ILE A 20 13.56 17.20 -4.73
N VAL A 21 13.03 17.60 -5.88
CA VAL A 21 13.18 16.92 -7.16
C VAL A 21 13.57 17.90 -8.24
N THR A 22 14.22 17.38 -9.27
CA THR A 22 14.55 18.14 -10.47
C THR A 22 13.41 18.01 -11.48
N GLN A 23 12.90 19.14 -11.95
CA GLN A 23 11.94 19.21 -13.05
C GLN A 23 12.55 19.99 -14.20
N MET A 24 12.36 19.51 -15.43
CA MET A 24 12.76 20.24 -16.63
C MET A 24 11.66 21.24 -16.99
N VAL A 25 12.00 22.53 -16.97
CA VAL A 25 11.07 23.62 -17.29
C VAL A 25 11.45 24.21 -18.64
N GLY A 26 10.50 24.21 -19.59
CA GLY A 26 10.68 24.74 -20.96
C GLY A 26 10.00 26.09 -21.20
N THR A 27 9.55 26.77 -20.15
CA THR A 27 8.93 28.10 -20.23
C THR A 27 9.51 29.02 -19.18
N TYR A 28 9.60 30.31 -19.50
CA TYR A 28 9.94 31.35 -18.54
C TYR A 28 8.95 32.51 -18.67
N THR A 29 8.76 33.24 -17.57
CA THR A 29 7.94 34.46 -17.57
C THR A 29 8.83 35.66 -17.86
N ALA A 30 8.65 36.29 -19.02
CA ALA A 30 9.28 37.56 -19.36
C ALA A 30 8.49 38.72 -18.74
N VAL A 31 9.16 39.54 -17.93
CA VAL A 31 8.58 40.77 -17.36
C VAL A 31 9.13 41.98 -18.11
N TYR A 32 8.26 42.71 -18.81
CA TYR A 32 8.61 43.91 -19.56
C TYR A 32 8.63 45.14 -18.64
N GLY A 33 9.33 46.21 -19.07
CA GLY A 33 9.46 47.44 -18.28
C GLY A 33 8.14 48.19 -18.00
N ASP A 34 7.07 47.86 -18.73
CA ASP A 34 5.70 48.35 -18.53
C ASP A 34 4.88 47.47 -17.55
N GLY A 35 5.50 46.45 -16.96
CA GLY A 35 4.86 45.51 -16.03
C GLY A 35 4.10 44.36 -16.70
N ARG A 36 4.06 44.31 -18.04
CA ARG A 36 3.45 43.18 -18.76
C ARG A 36 4.25 41.91 -18.51
N GLN A 37 3.55 40.81 -18.25
CA GLN A 37 4.14 39.48 -18.11
C GLN A 37 3.71 38.61 -19.29
N VAL A 38 4.67 37.92 -19.91
CA VAL A 38 4.40 37.00 -21.02
C VAL A 38 5.16 35.70 -20.78
N GLU A 39 4.43 34.58 -20.82
CA GLU A 39 5.04 33.26 -20.80
C GLU A 39 5.66 32.97 -22.17
N THR A 40 6.96 32.67 -22.19
CA THR A 40 7.74 32.44 -23.41
C THR A 40 8.39 31.07 -23.34
N THR A 41 8.29 30.28 -24.42
CA THR A 41 8.98 28.99 -24.54
C THR A 41 10.48 29.19 -24.66
N CYS A 42 11.26 28.32 -24.01
CA CYS A 42 12.72 28.28 -24.10
C CYS A 42 13.23 26.84 -24.12
N ASP A 43 14.54 26.69 -24.30
CA ASP A 43 15.20 25.40 -24.13
C ASP A 43 14.98 24.90 -22.70
N PRO A 44 14.56 23.62 -22.50
CA PRO A 44 14.32 23.08 -21.18
C PRO A 44 15.54 23.14 -20.28
N TYR A 45 15.37 23.64 -19.06
CA TYR A 45 16.42 23.72 -18.05
C TYR A 45 15.97 23.07 -16.73
N PRO A 46 16.90 22.45 -15.98
CA PRO A 46 16.58 21.80 -14.72
C PRO A 46 16.32 22.84 -13.62
N VAL A 47 15.24 22.66 -12.87
CA VAL A 47 14.89 23.44 -11.69
C VAL A 47 14.64 22.50 -10.52
N GLU A 48 15.20 22.83 -9.36
CA GLU A 48 14.89 22.13 -8.11
C GLU A 48 13.61 22.68 -7.52
N ILE A 49 12.62 21.81 -7.35
CA ILE A 49 11.34 22.14 -6.72
C ILE A 49 11.07 21.20 -5.55
N GLN A 50 10.40 21.72 -4.53
CA GLN A 50 9.88 20.88 -3.45
C GLN A 50 8.54 20.28 -3.88
N MET A 51 8.46 18.95 -3.88
CA MET A 51 7.26 18.23 -4.27
C MET A 51 6.84 17.26 -3.17
N ASN A 52 5.53 17.20 -2.92
CA ASN A 52 4.92 16.27 -1.99
C ASN A 52 4.41 15.02 -2.73
N GLY A 53 4.85 13.83 -2.29
CA GLY A 53 4.49 12.56 -2.92
C GLY A 53 3.00 12.24 -2.86
N ASP A 54 2.30 12.61 -1.77
CA ASP A 54 0.86 12.38 -1.64
C ASP A 54 0.07 13.22 -2.65
N SER A 55 0.46 14.49 -2.84
CA SER A 55 -0.11 15.35 -3.88
C SER A 55 0.16 14.82 -5.28
N LEU A 56 1.41 14.39 -5.56
CA LEU A 56 1.80 13.85 -6.86
C LEU A 56 0.99 12.60 -7.19
N ARG A 57 0.87 11.65 -6.25
CA ARG A 57 -0.02 10.49 -6.39
C ARG A 57 -1.45 10.94 -6.67
N GLY A 58 -1.95 11.94 -5.95
CA GLY A 58 -3.27 12.51 -6.18
C GLY A 58 -3.46 13.07 -7.59
N PHE A 59 -2.45 13.74 -8.15
CA PHE A 59 -2.50 14.26 -9.52
C PHE A 59 -2.54 13.14 -10.56
N TYR A 60 -1.74 12.09 -10.36
CA TYR A 60 -1.77 10.90 -11.21
C TYR A 60 -3.12 10.18 -11.13
N ASP A 61 -3.64 9.93 -9.91
CA ASP A 61 -4.92 9.25 -9.69
C ASP A 61 -6.12 10.03 -10.29
N GLN A 62 -6.01 11.36 -10.40
CA GLN A 62 -7.00 12.22 -11.05
C GLN A 62 -6.81 12.35 -12.57
N GLY A 63 -5.76 11.74 -13.13
CA GLY A 63 -5.42 11.87 -14.54
C GLY A 63 -4.92 13.27 -14.93
N LEU A 64 -4.52 14.09 -13.96
CA LEU A 64 -3.92 15.41 -14.21
C LEU A 64 -2.48 15.28 -14.68
N TRP A 65 -1.79 14.23 -14.23
CA TRP A 65 -0.43 13.90 -14.62
C TRP A 65 -0.40 12.53 -15.29
N THR A 66 0.36 12.45 -16.37
CA THR A 66 0.70 11.23 -17.09
C THR A 66 1.79 10.46 -16.35
N ILE A 67 2.00 9.19 -16.74
CA ILE A 67 3.10 8.40 -16.17
C ILE A 67 4.45 9.05 -16.49
N GLU A 68 4.64 9.56 -17.71
CA GLU A 68 5.87 10.20 -18.16
C GLU A 68 6.23 11.43 -17.31
N GLU A 69 5.25 12.23 -16.89
CA GLU A 69 5.46 13.37 -16.00
C GLU A 69 5.87 12.94 -14.59
N VAL A 70 5.28 11.86 -14.07
CA VAL A 70 5.70 11.25 -12.80
C VAL A 70 7.13 10.71 -12.91
N GLU A 71 7.46 10.08 -14.03
CA GLU A 71 8.79 9.54 -14.29
C GLU A 71 9.85 10.63 -14.43
N ALA A 72 9.50 11.76 -15.05
CA ALA A 72 10.40 12.90 -15.26
C ALA A 72 10.92 13.49 -13.95
N VAL A 73 10.18 13.33 -12.85
CA VAL A 73 10.56 13.81 -11.51
C VAL A 73 11.09 12.70 -10.61
N GLY A 74 11.44 11.55 -11.20
CA GLY A 74 12.05 10.40 -10.51
C GLY A 74 11.06 9.51 -9.75
N GLY A 75 9.77 9.69 -9.96
CA GLY A 75 8.72 8.81 -9.45
C GLY A 75 8.50 7.59 -10.34
N ARG A 76 7.89 6.56 -9.76
CA ARG A 76 7.31 5.42 -10.49
C ARG A 76 6.00 5.01 -9.82
N ILE A 77 5.08 4.47 -10.60
CA ILE A 77 3.85 3.86 -10.08
C ILE A 77 4.09 2.35 -9.99
N ALA A 78 4.11 1.83 -8.76
CA ALA A 78 4.33 0.41 -8.53
C ALA A 78 3.04 -0.40 -8.75
N MET A 79 3.20 -1.57 -9.36
CA MET A 79 2.14 -2.56 -9.50
C MET A 79 1.90 -3.21 -8.13
N PRO A 80 0.65 -3.28 -7.65
CA PRO A 80 0.35 -3.88 -6.35
C PRO A 80 0.61 -5.38 -6.36
N PHE A 81 0.96 -5.92 -5.19
CA PHE A 81 1.15 -7.35 -5.02
C PHE A 81 -0.20 -8.07 -4.94
N GLU A 82 -0.41 -9.09 -5.79
CA GLU A 82 -1.55 -9.98 -5.68
C GLU A 82 -1.22 -11.15 -4.74
N VAL A 83 -1.95 -11.26 -3.64
CA VAL A 83 -1.75 -12.33 -2.66
C VAL A 83 -2.28 -13.65 -3.26
N PRO A 84 -1.45 -14.70 -3.37
CA PRO A 84 -1.89 -16.00 -3.86
C PRO A 84 -2.98 -16.60 -2.97
N GLU A 85 -3.90 -17.37 -3.56
CA GLU A 85 -4.97 -18.04 -2.83
C GLU A 85 -4.42 -18.95 -1.71
N GLY A 86 -5.05 -18.91 -0.54
CA GLY A 86 -4.64 -19.70 0.62
C GLY A 86 -3.43 -19.14 1.38
N LYS A 87 -2.88 -18.00 0.95
CA LYS A 87 -1.77 -17.32 1.62
C LYS A 87 -2.19 -15.96 2.17
N GLN A 88 -1.45 -15.49 3.17
CA GLN A 88 -1.56 -14.14 3.72
C GLN A 88 -0.21 -13.43 3.60
N PRO A 89 -0.19 -12.12 3.31
CA PRO A 89 1.03 -11.34 3.32
C PRO A 89 1.52 -11.16 4.76
N VAL A 90 2.82 -11.29 4.95
CA VAL A 90 3.50 -11.16 6.24
C VAL A 90 4.62 -10.12 6.11
N GLY A 91 4.82 -9.33 7.16
CA GLY A 91 5.84 -8.29 7.17
C GLY A 91 5.46 -7.02 6.40
N SER A 92 6.47 -6.24 6.07
CA SER A 92 6.33 -4.98 5.33
C SER A 92 6.56 -5.20 3.84
N PRO A 93 5.86 -4.46 2.96
CA PRO A 93 6.10 -4.53 1.52
C PRO A 93 7.51 -4.03 1.17
N TYR A 94 8.07 -4.61 0.11
CA TYR A 94 9.26 -4.11 -0.56
C TYR A 94 9.02 -4.02 -2.06
N TYR A 95 9.85 -3.26 -2.76
CA TYR A 95 9.63 -2.92 -4.17
C TYR A 95 10.81 -3.39 -5.01
N VAL A 96 10.52 -4.11 -6.10
CA VAL A 96 11.52 -4.66 -7.01
C VAL A 96 11.20 -4.21 -8.43
N GLU A 97 12.21 -3.79 -9.17
CA GLU A 97 12.07 -3.45 -10.59
C GLU A 97 12.38 -4.69 -11.44
N THR A 98 11.43 -5.08 -12.29
CA THR A 98 11.58 -6.19 -13.25
C THR A 98 11.09 -5.70 -14.61
N ASP A 99 11.93 -5.81 -15.64
CA ASP A 99 11.62 -5.35 -17.00
C ASP A 99 11.15 -3.88 -17.09
N GLY A 100 11.72 -3.01 -16.25
CA GLY A 100 11.37 -1.58 -16.18
C GLY A 100 10.07 -1.27 -15.46
N VAL A 101 9.39 -2.27 -14.90
CA VAL A 101 8.18 -2.11 -14.08
C VAL A 101 8.52 -2.34 -12.62
N VAL A 102 8.13 -1.40 -11.75
CA VAL A 102 8.28 -1.58 -10.30
C VAL A 102 7.09 -2.37 -9.77
N GLN A 103 7.36 -3.48 -9.10
CA GLN A 103 6.37 -4.36 -8.50
C GLN A 103 6.49 -4.31 -6.99
N GLN A 104 5.35 -4.22 -6.31
CA GLN A 104 5.26 -4.47 -4.89
C GLN A 104 5.37 -5.98 -4.65
N THR A 105 6.16 -6.36 -3.65
CA THR A 105 6.33 -7.74 -3.22
C THR A 105 6.15 -7.82 -1.71
N ASN A 106 5.50 -8.88 -1.25
CA ASN A 106 5.35 -9.20 0.17
C ASN A 106 5.91 -10.59 0.44
N GLU A 107 6.40 -10.82 1.66
CA GLU A 107 6.54 -12.19 2.16
C GLU A 107 5.14 -12.78 2.37
N VAL A 108 4.98 -14.09 2.18
CA VAL A 108 3.68 -14.75 2.30
C VAL A 108 3.80 -16.02 3.12
N GLU A 109 2.81 -16.25 3.98
CA GLU A 109 2.66 -17.47 4.76
C GLU A 109 1.32 -18.14 4.45
N ASP A 110 1.24 -19.45 4.68
CA ASP A 110 -0.01 -20.19 4.53
C ASP A 110 -1.01 -19.77 5.61
N ILE A 111 -2.25 -19.54 5.22
CA ILE A 111 -3.33 -19.23 6.16
C ILE A 111 -3.58 -20.49 7.00
N PRO A 112 -3.49 -20.43 8.34
CA PRO A 112 -3.79 -21.58 9.16
C PRO A 112 -5.23 -22.04 8.91
N PRO A 113 -5.50 -23.36 8.85
CA PRO A 113 -6.84 -23.86 8.64
C PRO A 113 -7.78 -23.31 9.71
N VAL A 114 -8.98 -22.89 9.30
CA VAL A 114 -10.00 -22.43 10.23
C VAL A 114 -10.22 -23.53 11.26
N PRO A 115 -10.07 -23.26 12.57
CA PRO A 115 -10.30 -24.27 13.59
C PRO A 115 -11.71 -24.80 13.45
N GLU A 116 -11.85 -26.13 13.50
CA GLU A 116 -13.16 -26.77 13.38
C GLU A 116 -14.11 -26.17 14.43
N PRO A 117 -15.37 -25.86 14.05
CA PRO A 117 -16.33 -25.34 15.01
C PRO A 117 -16.48 -26.35 16.17
N PRO A 118 -16.53 -25.88 17.42
CA PRO A 118 -16.63 -26.78 18.56
C PRO A 118 -17.88 -27.64 18.41
N THR A 119 -17.71 -28.95 18.63
CA THR A 119 -18.83 -29.90 18.64
C THR A 119 -19.89 -29.47 19.66
N VAL A 120 -21.13 -29.93 19.49
CA VAL A 120 -22.21 -29.66 20.45
C VAL A 120 -21.78 -30.07 21.88
N GLU A 121 -21.06 -31.18 22.00
CA GLU A 121 -20.51 -31.67 23.27
C GLU A 121 -19.45 -30.73 23.84
N ALA A 122 -18.54 -30.20 23.03
CA ALA A 122 -17.56 -29.21 23.46
C ALA A 122 -18.24 -27.89 23.89
N LYS A 123 -19.31 -27.48 23.21
CA LYS A 123 -20.13 -26.31 23.61
C LYS A 123 -20.85 -26.53 24.94
N VAL A 124 -21.43 -27.71 25.14
CA VAL A 124 -22.10 -28.08 26.40
C VAL A 124 -21.08 -28.18 27.53
N ALA A 125 -19.92 -28.79 27.29
CA ALA A 125 -18.83 -28.86 28.26
C ALA A 125 -18.33 -27.46 28.65
N ALA A 126 -18.14 -26.55 27.70
CA ALA A 126 -17.72 -25.17 27.96
C ALA A 126 -18.78 -24.38 28.76
N MET A 127 -20.07 -24.58 28.47
CA MET A 127 -21.16 -23.98 29.26
C MET A 127 -21.18 -24.52 30.69
N LEU A 128 -21.04 -25.84 30.88
CA LEU A 128 -21.06 -26.47 32.20
C LEU A 128 -19.81 -26.14 33.03
N ALA A 129 -18.66 -25.94 32.40
CA ALA A 129 -17.43 -25.50 33.06
C ALA A 129 -17.60 -24.13 33.75
N GLY A 130 -18.46 -23.25 33.23
CA GLY A 130 -18.82 -21.99 33.89
C GLY A 130 -19.58 -22.15 35.21
N TYR A 131 -20.03 -23.37 35.51
CA TYR A 131 -20.73 -23.75 36.74
C TYR A 131 -19.96 -24.81 37.54
N ASP A 132 -18.67 -25.04 37.23
CA ASP A 132 -17.84 -26.13 37.80
C ASP A 132 -18.48 -27.53 37.66
N LEU A 133 -19.27 -27.73 36.60
CA LEU A 133 -19.96 -28.99 36.31
C LEU A 133 -19.36 -29.66 35.08
N SER A 134 -19.31 -30.99 35.11
CA SER A 134 -18.93 -31.83 33.97
C SER A 134 -20.14 -32.37 33.21
N VAL A 135 -19.95 -32.71 31.93
CA VAL A 135 -20.98 -33.36 31.09
C VAL A 135 -21.45 -34.68 31.72
N SER A 136 -20.56 -35.39 32.41
CA SER A 136 -20.84 -36.65 33.10
C SER A 136 -21.80 -36.49 34.27
N GLU A 137 -21.68 -35.39 35.03
CA GLU A 137 -22.56 -35.06 36.15
C GLU A 137 -23.94 -34.65 35.66
N LEU A 138 -24.03 -33.87 34.57
CA LEU A 138 -25.31 -33.53 33.95
C LEU A 138 -26.02 -34.80 33.44
N LYS A 139 -25.30 -35.71 32.76
CA LYS A 139 -25.86 -36.99 32.30
C LYS A 139 -26.40 -37.84 33.46
N SER A 140 -25.66 -37.92 34.58
CA SER A 140 -26.13 -38.60 35.79
C SER A 140 -27.37 -37.94 36.39
N ALA A 141 -27.41 -36.61 36.47
CA ALA A 141 -28.55 -35.87 37.02
C ALA A 141 -29.84 -36.03 36.18
N LEU A 142 -29.70 -36.17 34.86
CA LEU A 142 -30.82 -36.37 33.94
C LEU A 142 -31.25 -37.83 33.79
N GLY A 143 -30.60 -38.78 34.50
CA GLY A 143 -30.91 -40.21 34.38
C GLY A 143 -30.52 -40.83 33.03
N LEU A 144 -29.68 -40.15 32.26
CA LEU A 144 -29.13 -40.61 30.99
C LEU A 144 -27.84 -41.39 31.30
N GLY A 145 -27.98 -42.57 31.91
CA GLY A 145 -26.86 -43.44 32.26
C GLY A 145 -26.11 -43.97 31.03
N VAL A 146 -24.76 -43.92 31.12
CA VAL A 146 -23.70 -44.42 30.21
C VAL A 146 -24.08 -44.65 28.75
#